data_AF-A0A0A1I3H8-F1
#
_entry.id   AF-A0A0A1I3H8-F1
#
_cell.length_a   1.000
_cell.length_b   1.000
_cell.length_c   1.000
_cell.angle_alpha   90.00
_cell.angle_beta   90.00
_cell.angle_gamma   90.00
#
_symmetry.space_group_name_H-M   'P 1'
#
loop_
_entity.id
_entity.type
_entity.pdbx_description
1 polymer ?
#
loop_
_entity_poly.entity_id
_entity_poly.type
_entity_poly.pdbx_seq_one_letter_code
_entity_poly.pdbx_strand_id
1 'polypeptide(L)'
;MIGMRAPDVGKDALQSGDLIFFATNGGSQVSHAGIYVGEGRFVHAPATGGTVKLDSLSKAYWQKAYLSAKRVLQPEHLARYP
;
A
#
# COMPACT_ATOMS: atom_id res chain seq x y z
N MET A 1 8.00 -14.04 -3.82
CA MET A 1 6.96 -13.73 -2.80
C MET A 1 7.61 -12.88 -1.71
N ILE A 2 6.96 -11.83 -1.22
CA ILE A 2 7.45 -11.10 -0.04
C ILE A 2 7.33 -12.03 1.17
N GLY A 3 8.42 -12.24 1.92
CA GLY A 3 8.46 -13.08 3.13
C GLY A 3 7.75 -12.52 4.36
N MET A 4 6.83 -11.56 4.19
CA MET A 4 6.09 -10.94 5.28
C MET A 4 4.96 -11.85 5.73
N ARG A 5 5.07 -12.37 6.96
CA ARG A 5 4.00 -13.11 7.64
C ARG A 5 2.95 -12.12 8.17
N ALA A 6 2.13 -11.62 7.26
CA ALA A 6 0.98 -10.78 7.56
C ALA A 6 -0.21 -11.22 6.69
N PRO A 7 -1.45 -11.19 7.22
CA PRO A 7 -2.65 -11.54 6.47
C PRO A 7 -2.78 -10.72 5.18
N ASP A 8 -3.20 -11.38 4.10
CA ASP A 8 -3.57 -10.69 2.86
C ASP A 8 -4.90 -9.96 3.05
N VAL A 9 -5.01 -8.79 2.43
CA VAL A 9 -6.19 -7.93 2.51
C VAL A 9 -6.70 -7.68 1.09
N GLY A 10 -8.00 -7.92 0.89
CA GLY A 10 -8.68 -7.55 -0.35
C GLY A 10 -8.81 -6.03 -0.47
N LYS A 11 -8.84 -5.50 -1.70
CA LYS A 11 -8.94 -4.06 -1.95
C LYS A 11 -10.13 -3.40 -1.23
N ASP A 12 -11.26 -4.09 -1.16
CA ASP A 12 -12.49 -3.59 -0.54
C ASP A 12 -12.46 -3.65 1.01
N ALA A 13 -11.45 -4.31 1.60
CA ALA A 13 -11.27 -4.46 3.03
C ALA A 13 -10.09 -3.63 3.59
N LEU A 14 -9.51 -2.76 2.76
CA LEU A 14 -8.39 -1.92 3.13
C LEU A 14 -8.74 -0.96 4.28
N GLN A 15 -7.85 -0.91 5.26
CA GLN A 15 -7.91 -0.02 6.42
C GLN A 15 -6.63 0.80 6.52
N SER A 16 -6.73 1.99 7.10
CA SER A 16 -5.56 2.85 7.31
C SER A 16 -4.47 2.10 8.07
N GLY A 17 -3.25 2.14 7.52
CA GLY A 17 -2.10 1.39 8.04
C GLY A 17 -1.82 0.08 7.31
N ASP A 18 -2.72 -0.42 6.46
CA ASP A 18 -2.43 -1.56 5.59
C ASP A 18 -1.31 -1.20 4.60
N LEU A 19 -0.37 -2.12 4.41
CA LEU A 19 0.65 -1.98 3.38
C LEU A 19 0.11 -2.45 2.05
N ILE A 20 0.33 -1.66 1.01
CA ILE A 20 -0.07 -1.98 -0.36
C ILE A 20 1.17 -2.12 -1.23
N PHE A 21 1.16 -3.10 -2.13
CA PHE A 21 2.33 -3.50 -2.92
C PHE A 21 2.05 -3.42 -4.42
N PHE A 22 3.07 -3.00 -5.18
CA PHE A 22 2.95 -2.74 -6.60
C PHE A 22 4.14 -3.30 -7.41
N ALA A 23 3.90 -3.61 -8.68
CA ALA A 23 4.89 -3.92 -9.72
C ALA A 23 5.10 -2.71 -10.64
N THR A 24 5.68 -1.61 -10.13
CA THR A 24 5.93 -0.39 -10.92
C THR A 24 7.02 -0.56 -11.97
N ASN A 25 7.93 -1.53 -11.77
CA ASN A 25 8.95 -1.90 -12.74
C ASN A 25 8.46 -2.94 -13.78
N GLY A 26 7.16 -3.28 -13.77
CA GLY A 26 6.57 -4.30 -14.62
C GLY A 26 6.68 -5.72 -14.07
N GLY A 27 5.98 -6.66 -14.73
CA GLY A 27 5.92 -8.07 -14.33
C GLY A 27 5.04 -8.31 -13.10
N SER A 28 5.40 -9.33 -12.30
CA SER A 28 4.64 -9.79 -11.13
C SER A 28 5.40 -9.67 -9.81
N GLN A 29 6.60 -9.07 -9.83
CA GLN A 29 7.42 -8.88 -8.64
C GLN A 29 7.14 -7.53 -8.00
N VAL A 30 7.11 -7.52 -6.66
CA VAL A 30 6.96 -6.26 -5.92
C VAL A 30 8.21 -5.42 -6.10
N SER A 31 8.02 -4.18 -6.55
CA SER A 31 9.07 -3.17 -6.74
C SER A 31 8.77 -1.86 -6.02
N HIS A 32 7.54 -1.69 -5.53
CA HIS A 32 7.13 -0.48 -4.81
C HIS A 32 6.09 -0.81 -3.73
N ALA A 33 6.07 0.00 -2.67
CA ALA A 33 5.12 -0.13 -1.56
C ALA A 33 4.57 1.24 -1.13
N GLY A 34 3.39 1.22 -0.52
CA GLY A 34 2.78 2.38 0.12
C GLY A 34 2.01 1.99 1.37
N ILE A 35 1.64 2.99 2.17
CA ILE A 35 0.77 2.81 3.35
C ILE A 35 -0.60 3.38 2.98
N TYR A 36 -1.64 2.57 3.04
CA TYR A 36 -3.01 3.02 2.82
C TYR A 36 -3.44 3.96 3.94
N VAL A 37 -4.13 5.05 3.59
CA VAL A 37 -4.55 6.10 4.55
C VAL A 37 -6.06 6.38 4.48
N GLY A 38 -6.83 5.50 3.85
CA GLY A 38 -8.28 5.64 3.69
C GLY A 38 -8.71 6.28 2.37
N GLU A 39 -9.99 6.14 2.04
CA GLU A 39 -10.65 6.77 0.87
C GLU A 39 -9.96 6.48 -0.47
N GLY A 40 -9.40 5.27 -0.65
CA GLY A 40 -8.67 4.92 -1.87
C GLY A 40 -7.29 5.57 -1.99
N ARG A 41 -6.80 6.26 -0.95
CA ARG A 41 -5.53 6.99 -0.96
C ARG A 41 -4.44 6.25 -0.19
N PHE A 42 -3.20 6.54 -0.54
CA PHE A 42 -2.03 6.02 0.14
C PHE A 42 -0.88 7.01 0.12
N VAL A 43 0.02 6.90 1.09
CA VAL A 43 1.26 7.65 1.16
C VAL A 43 2.43 6.78 0.73
N HIS A 44 3.37 7.35 -0.04
CA HIS A 44 4.55 6.63 -0.51
C HIS A 44 5.73 7.57 -0.80
N ALA A 45 6.95 7.03 -0.80
CA ALA A 45 8.16 7.69 -1.27
C ALA A 45 8.43 7.25 -2.73
N PRO A 46 8.16 8.09 -3.74
CA PRO A 46 8.02 7.63 -5.13
C PRO A 46 9.31 7.19 -5.81
N ALA A 47 10.45 7.80 -5.45
CA ALA A 47 11.77 7.50 -6.00
C ALA A 47 12.86 8.19 -5.16
N THR A 48 14.11 7.79 -5.35
CA THR A 48 15.29 8.50 -4.81
C THR A 48 15.24 9.99 -5.18
N GLY A 49 15.40 10.87 -4.20
CA GLY A 49 15.33 12.33 -4.38
C GLY A 49 13.92 12.91 -4.50
N GLY A 50 12.88 12.06 -4.55
CA GLY A 50 11.49 12.50 -4.49
C GLY A 50 11.01 12.75 -3.06
N THR A 51 9.93 13.52 -2.91
CA THR A 51 9.27 13.75 -1.62
C THR A 51 8.17 12.73 -1.38
N VAL A 52 7.97 12.39 -0.10
CA VAL A 52 6.81 11.62 0.34
C VAL A 52 5.54 12.37 -0.08
N LYS A 53 4.59 11.66 -0.70
CA LYS A 53 3.35 12.25 -1.20
C LYS A 53 2.18 11.30 -1.06
N LEU A 54 0.98 11.88 -1.13
CA LEU A 54 -0.27 11.14 -1.25
C LEU A 54 -0.58 10.86 -2.72
N ASP A 55 -1.10 9.67 -2.98
CA ASP A 55 -1.61 9.29 -4.29
C ASP A 55 -2.88 8.44 -4.15
N SER A 56 -3.56 8.19 -5.27
CA SER A 56 -4.85 7.47 -5.30
C SER A 56 -4.76 6.16 -6.08
N LEU A 57 -5.33 5.11 -5.50
CA LEU A 57 -5.55 3.80 -6.14
C LEU A 57 -6.49 3.87 -7.35
N SER A 58 -7.27 4.96 -7.51
CA SER A 58 -8.12 5.15 -8.69
C SER A 58 -7.35 5.56 -9.94
N LYS A 59 -6.10 6.01 -9.84
CA LYS A 59 -5.30 6.36 -11.02
C LYS A 59 -4.90 5.11 -11.79
N ALA A 60 -5.07 5.13 -13.11
CA ALA A 60 -4.80 4.00 -13.99
C ALA A 60 -3.40 3.40 -13.82
N TYR A 61 -2.38 4.24 -13.58
CA TYR A 61 -1.01 3.81 -13.29
C TYR A 61 -0.94 2.85 -12.09
N TRP A 62 -1.58 3.21 -10.97
CA TRP A 62 -1.60 2.42 -9.75
C TRP A 62 -2.52 1.21 -9.85
N GLN A 63 -3.64 1.33 -10.56
CA GLN A 63 -4.54 0.20 -10.82
C GLN A 63 -3.84 -0.92 -11.58
N LYS A 64 -3.07 -0.56 -12.63
CA LYS A 64 -2.31 -1.52 -13.44
C LYS A 64 -1.18 -2.17 -12.66
N ALA A 65 -0.54 -1.45 -11.75
CA ALA A 65 0.61 -1.94 -11.00
C ALA A 65 0.24 -2.68 -9.70
N TYR A 66 -0.99 -2.59 -9.20
CA TYR A 66 -1.38 -3.17 -7.91
C TYR A 66 -1.23 -4.69 -7.91
N LEU A 67 -0.59 -5.22 -6.87
CA LEU A 67 -0.42 -6.66 -6.66
C LEU A 67 -1.26 -7.17 -5.49
N SER A 68 -1.00 -6.66 -4.28
CA SER A 68 -1.65 -7.14 -3.06
C SER A 68 -1.57 -6.10 -1.94
N ALA A 69 -2.28 -6.37 -0.85
CA ALA A 69 -2.15 -5.64 0.39
C ALA A 69 -2.00 -6.59 1.57
N LYS A 70 -1.33 -6.12 2.62
CA LYS A 70 -1.15 -6.86 3.88
C LYS A 70 -1.45 -6.00 5.10
N ARG A 71 -2.12 -6.59 6.08
CA ARG A 71 -2.37 -5.97 7.39
C ARG A 71 -1.25 -6.30 8.35
N VAL A 72 -0.40 -5.32 8.61
CA VAL A 72 0.79 -5.51 9.48
C VAL A 72 0.56 -4.99 10.90
N LEU A 73 -0.40 -4.08 11.08
CA LEU A 73 -0.78 -3.58 12.37
C LEU A 73 -1.96 -4.40 12.90
N GLN A 74 -1.82 -4.88 14.13
CA GLN A 74 -2.95 -5.41 14.87
C GLN A 74 -3.79 -4.24 15.40
N PRO A 75 -5.13 -4.38 15.53
CA PRO A 75 -6.03 -3.28 15.87
C PRO A 75 -5.65 -2.53 17.16
N GLU A 76 -5.08 -3.23 18.14
CA GLU A 76 -4.67 -2.66 19.42
C GLU A 76 -3.52 -1.65 19.31
N HIS A 77 -2.75 -1.69 18.21
CA HIS A 77 -1.62 -0.82 17.91
C HIS A 77 -1.97 0.33 16.96
N LEU A 78 -3.21 0.44 16.50
CA LEU A 78 -3.64 1.59 15.69
C LEU A 78 -3.63 2.86 16.54
N ALA A 79 -3.26 3.98 15.93
CA ALA A 79 -3.31 5.29 16.58
C ALA A 79 -4.76 5.57 17.01
N ARG A 80 -4.99 5.65 18.32
CA ARG A 80 -6.33 5.83 18.89
C ARG A 80 -6.79 7.29 18.90
N TYR A 81 -5.91 8.21 18.53
CA TYR A 81 -6.11 9.66 18.51
C TYR A 81 -5.33 10.32 17.35
N PRO A 82 -5.81 10.17 16.09
CA PRO A 82 -5.20 10.78 14.92
C PRO A 82 -5.46 12.30 14.81
#